data_AF-A0A962N8A6-F1
#
_entry.id   AF-A0A962N8A6-F1
#
_cell.length_a   1.000
_cell.length_b   1.000
_cell.length_c   1.000
_cell.angle_alpha   90.00
_cell.angle_beta   90.00
_cell.angle_gamma   90.00
#
_symmetry.space_group_name_H-M   'P 1'
#
loop_
_entity.id
_entity.type
_entity.pdbx_description
1 polymer ?
#
loop_
_entity_poly.entity_id
_entity_poly.type
_entity_poly.pdbx_seq_one_letter_code
_entity_poly.pdbx_strand_id
1 'polypeptide(L)'
;MGGGGDGGAGQLRADELARQAKIQAARDAINAKFGIAPSGPVGVAPTRAQFTTAAIPESTRGQGRNMEAIYTPGTPASFDQAGFDAAMKAFQSGQTDVSGAKTARDALYADIGDATTQTATRDLDKQFTQASNQNLFGLARAGLTGGSVDAESGGDLQSRYGEGKIRAEQAGVSAAADLKSVDEKTRQNLLGLAESGIDTGTAASLAAGQSAAAAESAKAGTAGASVGRLFDDLGQAYLTNRVNTARYPTGLPQQSTGSSFFGNLFTGKGYSGKVTA
;
A
#
# COMPACT_ATOMS: atom_id res chain seq x y z
N MET A 1 -12.83 2.68 -64.40
CA MET A 1 -13.39 3.43 -63.25
C MET A 1 -14.12 2.38 -62.41
N GLY A 2 -13.68 1.85 -61.29
CA GLY A 2 -12.74 2.27 -60.25
C GLY A 2 -13.20 1.47 -59.03
N GLY A 3 -12.59 0.31 -58.81
CA GLY A 3 -12.86 -0.55 -57.65
C GLY A 3 -11.77 -0.35 -56.60
N GLY A 4 -12.17 -0.42 -55.34
CA GLY A 4 -11.25 -0.45 -54.19
C GLY A 4 -11.36 0.78 -53.30
N GLY A 5 -12.06 0.64 -52.17
CA GLY A 5 -12.11 1.67 -51.12
C GLY A 5 -12.43 1.12 -49.74
N ASP A 6 -13.25 0.06 -49.64
CA ASP A 6 -13.86 -0.31 -48.34
C ASP A 6 -13.09 -1.37 -47.53
N GLY A 7 -12.05 -2.01 -48.09
CA GLY A 7 -11.27 -3.04 -47.39
C GLY A 7 -10.35 -2.48 -46.28
N GLY A 8 -9.81 -1.27 -46.47
CA GLY A 8 -8.86 -0.66 -45.53
C GLY A 8 -9.50 -0.19 -44.23
N ALA A 9 -10.71 0.37 -44.27
CA ALA A 9 -11.39 0.90 -43.08
C ALA A 9 -11.91 -0.19 -42.12
N GLY A 10 -12.14 -1.41 -42.63
CA GLY A 10 -12.46 -2.59 -41.82
C GLY A 10 -11.21 -3.19 -41.16
N GLN A 11 -10.12 -3.32 -41.92
CA GLN A 11 -8.83 -3.82 -41.40
C GLN A 11 -8.23 -2.86 -40.37
N LEU A 12 -8.24 -1.54 -40.62
CA LEU A 12 -7.73 -0.55 -39.66
C LEU A 12 -8.49 -0.57 -38.33
N ARG A 13 -9.82 -0.79 -38.35
CA ARG A 13 -10.60 -0.97 -37.12
C ARG A 13 -10.30 -2.29 -36.41
N ALA A 14 -10.10 -3.37 -37.16
CA ALA A 14 -9.73 -4.67 -36.59
C ALA A 14 -8.32 -4.64 -35.97
N ASP A 15 -7.37 -3.97 -36.62
CA ASP A 15 -6.00 -3.78 -36.14
C ASP A 15 -5.96 -2.87 -34.90
N GLU A 16 -6.76 -1.82 -34.87
CA GLU A 16 -6.90 -0.93 -33.71
C GLU A 16 -7.54 -1.66 -32.51
N LEU A 17 -8.58 -2.47 -32.75
CA LEU A 17 -9.18 -3.34 -31.72
C LEU A 17 -8.16 -4.37 -31.20
N ALA A 18 -7.36 -4.98 -32.08
CA ALA A 18 -6.32 -5.92 -31.68
C ALA A 18 -5.21 -5.25 -30.86
N ARG A 19 -4.85 -4.00 -31.19
CA ARG A 19 -3.89 -3.20 -30.42
C ARG A 19 -4.45 -2.86 -29.03
N GLN A 20 -5.71 -2.42 -28.94
CA GLN A 20 -6.37 -2.12 -27.67
C GLN A 20 -6.50 -3.37 -26.79
N ALA A 21 -6.84 -4.52 -27.37
CA ALA A 21 -6.89 -5.80 -26.65
C ALA A 21 -5.52 -6.21 -26.09
N LYS A 22 -4.42 -6.00 -26.84
CA LYS A 22 -3.05 -6.25 -26.36
C LYS A 22 -2.67 -5.33 -25.21
N ILE A 23 -2.98 -4.04 -25.30
CA ILE A 23 -2.72 -3.07 -24.22
C ILE A 23 -3.53 -3.44 -22.97
N GLN A 24 -4.80 -3.84 -23.14
CA GLN A 24 -5.63 -4.26 -22.01
C GLN A 24 -5.09 -5.54 -21.35
N ALA A 25 -4.73 -6.55 -22.13
CA ALA A 25 -4.11 -7.77 -21.62
C ALA A 25 -2.80 -7.49 -20.87
N ALA A 26 -2.02 -6.51 -21.34
CA ALA A 26 -0.80 -6.06 -20.67
C ALA A 26 -1.09 -5.42 -19.31
N ARG A 27 -2.09 -4.53 -19.24
CA ARG A 27 -2.54 -3.93 -17.97
C ARG A 27 -3.03 -4.99 -17.00
N ASP A 28 -3.80 -5.96 -17.48
CA ASP A 28 -4.38 -7.03 -16.68
C ASP A 28 -3.29 -7.98 -16.14
N ALA A 29 -2.30 -8.32 -16.96
CA ALA A 29 -1.15 -9.10 -16.54
C ALA A 29 -0.33 -8.38 -15.45
N ILE A 30 -0.11 -7.07 -15.61
CA ILE A 30 0.56 -6.25 -14.58
C ILE A 30 -0.28 -6.23 -13.31
N ASN A 31 -1.57 -5.91 -13.39
CA ASN A 31 -2.46 -5.85 -12.23
C ASN A 31 -2.54 -7.19 -11.48
N ALA A 32 -2.58 -8.32 -12.21
CA ALA A 32 -2.56 -9.65 -11.63
C ALA A 32 -1.28 -9.90 -10.83
N LYS A 33 -0.13 -9.43 -11.31
CA LYS A 33 1.11 -9.46 -10.55
C LYS A 33 1.04 -8.63 -9.29
N PHE A 34 0.17 -7.63 -9.19
CA PHE A 34 -0.10 -6.80 -8.02
C PHE A 34 -1.27 -7.29 -7.14
N GLY A 35 -1.87 -8.43 -7.46
CA GLY A 35 -3.03 -8.96 -6.74
C GLY A 35 -4.31 -8.15 -6.97
N ILE A 36 -4.35 -7.34 -8.03
CA ILE A 36 -5.49 -6.51 -8.43
C ILE A 36 -6.22 -7.22 -9.56
N ALA A 37 -7.53 -7.43 -9.38
CA ALA A 37 -8.37 -7.98 -10.43
C ALA A 37 -8.52 -6.99 -11.60
N PRO A 38 -8.54 -7.48 -12.85
CA PRO A 38 -8.69 -6.63 -14.03
C PRO A 38 -10.05 -5.90 -14.05
N SER A 39 -10.06 -4.64 -14.50
CA SER A 39 -11.21 -3.73 -14.49
C SER A 39 -11.94 -3.60 -15.86
N GLY A 40 -11.74 -4.56 -16.78
CA GLY A 40 -12.38 -4.61 -18.11
C GLY A 40 -12.90 -6.01 -18.47
N PRO A 41 -13.34 -6.28 -19.72
CA PRO A 41 -13.99 -7.55 -20.12
C PRO A 41 -13.20 -8.83 -19.86
N VAL A 42 -11.92 -8.72 -19.48
CA VAL A 42 -11.10 -9.83 -18.99
C VAL A 42 -11.17 -9.96 -17.45
N GLY A 43 -12.27 -9.54 -16.85
CA GLY A 43 -12.74 -9.90 -15.50
C GLY A 43 -14.22 -10.36 -15.53
N VAL A 44 -14.83 -10.33 -16.72
CA VAL A 44 -16.19 -10.84 -16.96
C VAL A 44 -16.03 -12.28 -17.41
N ALA A 45 -16.70 -13.21 -16.73
CA ALA A 45 -16.68 -14.61 -17.11
C ALA A 45 -16.99 -14.75 -18.62
N PRO A 46 -16.24 -15.57 -19.37
CA PRO A 46 -16.54 -15.86 -20.77
C PRO A 46 -18.04 -16.14 -20.92
N THR A 47 -18.69 -15.47 -21.88
CA THR A 47 -20.14 -15.63 -22.09
C THR A 47 -20.36 -16.54 -23.28
N ARG A 48 -21.41 -17.36 -23.22
CA ARG A 48 -21.74 -18.29 -24.32
C ARG A 48 -21.91 -17.57 -25.66
N ALA A 49 -22.41 -16.33 -25.65
CA ALA A 49 -22.60 -15.53 -26.84
C ALA A 49 -21.30 -15.26 -27.62
N GLN A 50 -20.14 -15.21 -26.93
CA GLN A 50 -18.83 -14.98 -27.55
C GLN A 50 -18.32 -16.18 -28.36
N PHE A 51 -18.86 -17.37 -28.12
CA PHE A 51 -18.43 -18.63 -28.74
C PHE A 51 -19.52 -19.21 -29.65
N THR A 52 -20.54 -18.43 -29.99
CA THR A 52 -21.58 -18.81 -30.95
C THR A 52 -21.31 -18.13 -32.28
N THR A 53 -21.06 -18.90 -33.34
CA THR A 53 -20.98 -18.36 -34.70
C THR A 53 -22.39 -18.10 -35.22
N ALA A 54 -22.69 -16.88 -35.65
CA ALA A 54 -23.99 -16.54 -36.22
C ALA A 54 -24.22 -17.31 -37.54
N ALA A 55 -25.43 -17.79 -37.76
CA ALA A 55 -25.80 -18.45 -39.02
C ALA A 55 -25.61 -17.47 -40.19
N ILE A 56 -24.84 -17.87 -41.20
CA ILE A 56 -24.71 -17.11 -42.45
C ILE A 56 -25.88 -17.49 -43.37
N PRO A 57 -26.73 -16.54 -43.80
CA PRO A 57 -27.68 -16.82 -44.87
C PRO A 57 -26.88 -16.99 -46.17
N GLU A 58 -26.93 -18.17 -46.77
CA GLU A 58 -26.29 -18.42 -48.06
C GLU A 58 -27.02 -17.59 -49.14
N SER A 59 -26.31 -16.63 -49.75
CA SER A 59 -26.82 -15.95 -50.93
C SER A 59 -26.64 -16.88 -52.14
N THR A 60 -27.72 -17.55 -52.53
CA THR A 60 -27.76 -18.29 -53.79
C THR A 60 -27.55 -17.31 -54.93
N ARG A 61 -26.35 -17.28 -55.53
CA ARG A 61 -26.11 -16.62 -56.83
C ARG A 61 -26.78 -17.46 -57.92
N GLY A 62 -28.10 -17.36 -58.03
CA GLY A 62 -28.89 -17.96 -59.10
C GLY A 62 -28.97 -17.02 -60.30
N GLN A 63 -28.13 -17.24 -61.31
CA GLN A 63 -28.39 -16.74 -62.65
C GLN A 63 -29.66 -17.41 -63.20
N GLY A 64 -30.71 -16.62 -63.42
CA GLY A 64 -31.71 -16.87 -64.45
C GLY A 64 -32.79 -17.92 -64.15
N ARG A 65 -34.01 -17.43 -63.98
CA ARG A 65 -35.29 -18.06 -64.36
C ARG A 65 -35.58 -19.44 -63.74
N ASN A 66 -36.31 -19.42 -62.62
CA ASN A 66 -37.52 -20.20 -62.30
C ASN A 66 -37.64 -20.27 -60.77
N MET A 67 -38.69 -19.69 -60.22
CA MET A 67 -38.91 -19.59 -58.77
C MET A 67 -39.50 -20.90 -58.22
N GLU A 68 -38.65 -21.75 -57.67
CA GLU A 68 -39.02 -22.68 -56.60
C GLU A 68 -38.02 -22.45 -55.46
N ALA A 69 -38.48 -21.78 -54.40
CA ALA A 69 -37.65 -21.49 -53.23
C ALA A 69 -37.43 -22.80 -52.45
N ILE A 70 -36.46 -23.60 -52.86
CA ILE A 70 -35.92 -24.66 -52.01
C ILE A 70 -35.24 -23.96 -50.83
N TYR A 71 -35.89 -23.95 -49.68
CA TYR A 71 -35.32 -23.49 -48.42
C TYR A 71 -34.34 -24.56 -47.94
N THR A 72 -33.10 -24.50 -48.41
CA THR A 72 -32.01 -25.27 -47.80
C THR A 72 -31.69 -24.59 -46.46
N PRO A 73 -31.76 -25.29 -45.31
CA PRO A 73 -31.40 -24.68 -44.04
C PRO A 73 -29.94 -24.21 -44.11
N GLY A 74 -29.71 -22.90 -44.00
CA GLY A 74 -28.36 -22.36 -43.81
C GLY A 74 -27.70 -23.02 -42.60
N THR A 75 -26.36 -23.07 -42.58
CA THR A 75 -25.60 -23.69 -41.48
C THR A 75 -26.09 -23.15 -40.13
N PRO A 76 -26.62 -24.01 -39.22
CA PRO A 76 -27.15 -23.54 -37.95
C PRO A 76 -26.03 -22.90 -37.13
N ALA A 77 -26.38 -21.90 -36.32
CA ALA A 77 -25.44 -21.28 -35.40
C ALA A 77 -24.77 -22.36 -34.53
N SER A 78 -23.44 -22.49 -34.61
CA SER A 78 -22.68 -23.49 -33.88
C SER A 78 -22.00 -22.87 -32.66
N PHE A 79 -22.14 -23.52 -31.50
CA PHE A 79 -21.46 -23.15 -30.26
C PHE A 79 -20.14 -23.92 -30.12
N ASP A 80 -19.03 -23.19 -29.98
CA ASP A 80 -17.72 -23.76 -29.68
C ASP A 80 -17.58 -24.05 -28.17
N GLN A 81 -18.12 -25.19 -27.75
CA GLN A 81 -18.06 -25.66 -26.36
C GLN A 81 -16.61 -25.84 -25.88
N ALA A 82 -15.71 -26.38 -26.72
CA ALA A 82 -14.33 -26.64 -26.36
C ALA A 82 -13.54 -25.33 -26.15
N GLY A 83 -13.74 -24.34 -27.03
CA GLY A 83 -13.18 -23.01 -26.88
C GLY A 83 -13.70 -22.28 -25.64
N PHE A 84 -14.99 -22.40 -25.36
CA PHE A 84 -15.61 -21.83 -24.15
C PHE A 84 -15.03 -22.45 -22.86
N ASP A 85 -14.93 -23.78 -22.78
CA ASP A 85 -14.41 -24.47 -21.60
C ASP A 85 -12.91 -24.17 -21.37
N ALA A 86 -12.12 -24.09 -22.45
CA ALA A 86 -10.73 -23.69 -22.39
C ALA A 86 -10.57 -22.25 -21.88
N ALA A 87 -11.40 -21.33 -22.38
CA ALA A 87 -11.42 -19.94 -21.92
C ALA A 87 -11.85 -19.82 -20.45
N MET A 88 -12.85 -20.62 -20.02
CA MET A 88 -13.31 -20.65 -18.63
C MET A 88 -12.23 -21.17 -17.68
N LYS A 89 -11.49 -22.21 -18.09
CA LYS A 89 -10.35 -22.75 -17.33
C LYS A 89 -9.20 -21.73 -17.22
N ALA A 90 -8.87 -21.03 -18.30
CA ALA A 90 -7.87 -19.98 -18.29
C ALA A 90 -8.26 -18.83 -17.36
N PHE A 91 -9.51 -18.39 -17.41
CA PHE A 91 -10.07 -17.37 -16.51
C PHE A 91 -9.94 -17.76 -15.04
N GLN A 92 -10.34 -18.99 -14.69
CA GLN A 92 -10.23 -19.51 -13.31
C GLN A 92 -8.78 -19.58 -12.84
N SER A 93 -7.85 -20.04 -13.69
CA SER A 93 -6.43 -20.09 -13.36
C SER A 93 -5.83 -18.71 -13.10
N GLY A 94 -6.12 -17.72 -13.95
CA GLY A 94 -5.67 -16.34 -13.75
C GLY A 94 -6.24 -15.72 -12.49
N GLN A 95 -7.51 -16.02 -12.14
CA GLN A 95 -8.11 -15.55 -10.90
C GLN A 95 -7.47 -16.16 -9.65
N THR A 96 -6.98 -17.40 -9.74
CA THR A 96 -6.21 -18.07 -8.68
C THR A 96 -4.82 -17.47 -8.51
N ASP A 97 -4.16 -17.11 -9.62
CA ASP A 97 -2.85 -16.42 -9.57
C ASP A 97 -2.96 -15.02 -8.95
N VAL A 98 -4.03 -14.28 -9.27
CA VAL A 98 -4.31 -12.95 -8.69
C VAL A 98 -4.54 -13.06 -7.18
N SER A 99 -5.36 -14.03 -6.73
CA SER A 99 -5.62 -14.20 -5.30
C SER A 99 -4.35 -14.60 -4.55
N GLY A 100 -3.53 -15.50 -5.10
CA GLY A 100 -2.23 -15.86 -4.54
C GLY A 100 -1.27 -14.67 -4.43
N ALA A 101 -1.16 -13.87 -5.49
CA ALA A 101 -0.32 -12.65 -5.51
C ALA A 101 -0.80 -11.60 -4.51
N LYS A 102 -2.12 -11.46 -4.33
CA LYS A 102 -2.71 -10.58 -3.33
C LYS A 102 -2.36 -11.04 -1.92
N THR A 103 -2.58 -12.32 -1.61
CA THR A 103 -2.26 -12.91 -0.30
C THR A 103 -0.78 -12.76 0.03
N ALA A 104 0.12 -13.02 -0.93
CA ALA A 104 1.56 -12.87 -0.73
C ALA A 104 1.96 -11.43 -0.38
N ARG A 105 1.36 -10.43 -1.04
CA ARG A 105 1.61 -9.02 -0.71
C ARG A 105 1.02 -8.60 0.63
N ASP A 106 -0.21 -8.98 0.90
CA ASP A 106 -0.84 -8.68 2.19
C ASP A 106 0.00 -9.25 3.35
N ALA A 107 0.52 -10.47 3.18
CA ALA A 107 1.45 -11.08 4.13
C ALA A 107 2.77 -10.30 4.25
N LEU A 108 3.35 -9.84 3.14
CA LEU A 108 4.57 -9.03 3.16
C LEU A 108 4.37 -7.69 3.88
N TYR A 109 3.26 -7.00 3.62
CA TYR A 109 2.95 -5.73 4.31
C TYR A 109 2.76 -5.95 5.81
N ALA A 110 2.10 -7.04 6.21
CA ALA A 110 1.96 -7.42 7.61
C ALA A 110 3.33 -7.74 8.24
N ASP A 111 4.15 -8.56 7.59
CA ASP A 111 5.50 -8.92 8.05
C ASP A 111 6.38 -7.69 8.33
N ILE A 112 6.38 -6.71 7.41
CA ILE A 112 7.13 -5.47 7.60
C ILE A 112 6.56 -4.64 8.75
N GLY A 113 5.24 -4.49 8.84
CA GLY A 113 4.61 -3.74 9.92
C GLY A 113 4.87 -4.35 11.29
N ASP A 114 4.75 -5.68 11.39
CA ASP A 114 4.99 -6.43 12.61
C ASP A 114 6.47 -6.39 13.00
N ALA A 115 7.39 -6.63 12.06
CA ALA A 115 8.83 -6.58 12.31
C ALA A 115 9.29 -5.18 12.77
N THR A 116 8.75 -4.12 12.17
CA THR A 116 9.01 -2.73 12.59
C THR A 116 8.51 -2.48 14.00
N THR A 117 7.26 -2.86 14.30
CA THR A 117 6.64 -2.69 15.61
C THR A 117 7.41 -3.44 16.68
N GLN A 118 7.78 -4.69 16.42
CA GLN A 118 8.57 -5.53 17.34
C GLN A 118 9.95 -4.94 17.59
N THR A 119 10.64 -4.46 16.54
CA THR A 119 11.97 -3.86 16.68
C THR A 119 11.91 -2.60 17.53
N ALA A 120 10.97 -1.70 17.24
CA ALA A 120 10.74 -0.48 17.98
C ALA A 120 10.32 -0.76 19.44
N THR A 121 9.43 -1.74 19.66
CA THR A 121 9.01 -2.14 21.02
C THR A 121 10.18 -2.71 21.82
N ARG A 122 11.02 -3.55 21.23
CA ARG A 122 12.20 -4.11 21.91
C ARG A 122 13.20 -3.01 22.29
N ASP A 123 13.36 -1.99 21.45
CA ASP A 123 14.18 -0.83 21.79
C ASP A 123 13.57 -0.03 22.95
N LEU A 124 12.26 0.21 22.89
CA LEU A 124 11.50 0.86 23.96
C LEU A 124 11.63 0.12 25.30
N ASP A 125 11.50 -1.21 25.32
CA ASP A 125 11.64 -2.02 26.53
C ASP A 125 13.03 -1.87 27.17
N LYS A 126 14.08 -1.81 26.34
CA LYS A 126 15.44 -1.57 26.81
C LYS A 126 15.58 -0.18 27.41
N GLN A 127 15.08 0.85 26.73
CA GLN A 127 15.12 2.23 27.22
C GLN A 127 14.33 2.37 28.54
N PHE A 128 13.14 1.78 28.63
CA PHE A 128 12.32 1.78 29.83
C PHE A 128 13.03 1.11 31.00
N THR A 129 13.61 -0.07 30.79
CA THR A 129 14.37 -0.79 31.84
C THR A 129 15.56 0.04 32.33
N GLN A 130 16.30 0.66 31.41
CA GLN A 130 17.43 1.53 31.76
C GLN A 130 16.96 2.76 32.56
N ALA A 131 15.91 3.43 32.10
CA ALA A 131 15.34 4.60 32.76
C ALA A 131 14.76 4.28 34.14
N SER A 132 14.05 3.16 34.26
CA SER A 132 13.51 2.66 35.54
C SER A 132 14.63 2.39 36.54
N ASN A 133 15.69 1.69 36.14
CA ASN A 133 16.84 1.42 37.00
C ASN A 133 17.56 2.72 37.41
N GLN A 134 17.77 3.66 36.47
CA GLN A 134 18.39 4.94 36.75
C GLN A 134 17.57 5.77 37.75
N ASN A 135 16.25 5.81 37.57
CA ASN A 135 15.33 6.48 38.47
C ASN A 135 15.38 5.85 39.86
N LEU A 136 15.27 4.52 39.96
CA LEU A 136 15.34 3.79 41.22
C LEU A 136 16.66 4.03 41.96
N PHE A 137 17.80 3.97 41.26
CA PHE A 137 19.11 4.28 41.87
C PHE A 137 19.27 5.76 42.23
N GLY A 138 18.60 6.66 41.52
CA GLY A 138 18.53 8.08 41.86
C GLY A 138 17.78 8.29 43.16
N LEU A 139 16.54 7.79 43.22
CA LEU A 139 15.67 7.84 44.38
C LEU A 139 16.31 7.18 45.61
N ALA A 140 16.96 6.01 45.43
CA ALA A 140 17.62 5.30 46.52
C ALA A 140 18.78 6.13 47.09
N ARG A 141 19.58 6.76 46.22
CA ARG A 141 20.66 7.67 46.64
C ARG A 141 20.15 8.93 47.31
N ALA A 142 18.94 9.37 47.00
CA ALA A 142 18.30 10.52 47.62
C ALA A 142 17.49 10.16 48.88
N GLY A 143 17.36 8.87 49.23
CA GLY A 143 16.51 8.42 50.34
C GLY A 143 15.01 8.65 50.09
N LEU A 144 14.61 8.84 48.83
CA LEU A 144 13.23 9.15 48.42
C LEU A 144 12.46 7.91 47.92
N THR A 145 13.08 6.73 47.92
CA THR A 145 12.43 5.45 47.60
C THR A 145 11.25 5.18 48.52
N GLY A 146 10.10 4.78 47.96
CA GLY A 146 8.86 4.54 48.70
C GLY A 146 8.09 5.80 49.10
N GLY A 147 8.57 7.00 48.72
CA GLY A 147 7.85 8.27 48.90
C GLY A 147 6.90 8.60 47.75
N SER A 148 6.18 9.71 47.86
CA SER A 148 5.31 10.22 46.78
C SER A 148 6.05 10.48 45.47
N VAL A 149 7.31 10.90 45.55
CA VAL A 149 8.19 11.15 44.39
C VAL A 149 8.48 9.85 43.62
N ASP A 150 8.65 8.73 44.32
CA ASP A 150 8.85 7.42 43.71
C ASP A 150 7.58 6.98 42.95
N ALA A 151 6.41 7.06 43.62
CA ALA A 151 5.13 6.71 43.02
C ALA A 151 4.79 7.56 41.79
N GLU A 152 5.04 8.87 41.83
CA GLU A 152 4.80 9.78 40.72
C GLU A 152 5.74 9.50 39.53
N SER A 153 7.04 9.31 39.80
CA SER A 153 8.02 8.98 38.77
C SER A 153 7.77 7.62 38.11
N GLY A 154 7.32 6.62 38.87
CA GLY A 154 6.89 5.33 38.32
C GLY A 154 5.65 5.44 37.43
N GLY A 155 4.70 6.30 37.81
CA GLY A 155 3.52 6.62 37.00
C GLY A 155 3.87 7.28 35.67
N ASP A 156 4.75 8.28 35.67
CA ASP A 156 5.21 8.96 34.45
C ASP A 156 5.97 8.01 33.52
N LEU A 157 6.86 7.19 34.07
CA LEU A 157 7.58 6.15 33.31
C LEU A 157 6.61 5.19 32.61
N GLN A 158 5.57 4.73 33.31
CA GLN A 158 4.58 3.82 32.76
C GLN A 158 3.71 4.49 31.68
N SER A 159 3.36 5.77 31.88
CA SER A 159 2.61 6.57 30.90
C SER A 159 3.40 6.71 29.60
N ARG A 160 4.68 7.10 29.69
CA ARG A 160 5.59 7.22 28.54
C ARG A 160 5.82 5.90 27.84
N TYR A 161 5.91 4.81 28.58
CA TYR A 161 6.01 3.46 28.02
C TYR A 161 4.75 3.09 27.22
N GLY A 162 3.57 3.41 27.74
CA GLY A 162 2.30 3.25 27.01
C GLY A 162 2.27 4.09 25.71
N GLU A 163 2.65 5.36 25.78
CA GLU A 163 2.76 6.22 24.59
C GLU A 163 3.79 5.68 23.58
N GLY A 164 4.91 5.15 24.08
CA GLY A 164 5.95 4.54 23.26
C GLY A 164 5.46 3.32 22.48
N LYS A 165 4.60 2.49 23.07
CA LYS A 165 3.97 1.36 22.36
C LYS A 165 3.09 1.83 21.21
N ILE A 166 2.26 2.86 21.45
CA ILE A 166 1.42 3.45 20.40
C ILE A 166 2.28 3.99 19.25
N ARG A 167 3.38 4.67 19.57
CA ARG A 167 4.33 5.15 18.54
C ARG A 167 5.02 4.01 17.79
N ALA A 168 5.35 2.91 18.46
CA ALA A 168 5.91 1.71 17.82
C ALA A 168 4.91 1.05 16.84
N GLU A 169 3.65 0.93 17.25
CA GLU A 169 2.56 0.42 16.38
C GLU A 169 2.34 1.35 15.18
N GLN A 170 2.29 2.67 15.41
CA GLN A 170 2.19 3.66 14.33
C GLN A 170 3.36 3.56 13.35
N ALA A 171 4.59 3.36 13.84
CA ALA A 171 5.75 3.16 12.99
C ALA A 171 5.62 1.93 12.09
N GLY A 172 5.09 0.81 12.62
CA GLY A 172 4.79 -0.37 11.82
C GLY A 172 3.72 -0.15 10.77
N VAL A 173 2.61 0.51 11.13
CA VAL A 173 1.55 0.86 10.17
C VAL A 173 2.08 1.78 9.06
N SER A 174 2.90 2.77 9.41
CA SER A 174 3.55 3.66 8.44
C SER A 174 4.48 2.89 7.51
N ALA A 175 5.36 2.02 8.03
CA ALA A 175 6.26 1.22 7.21
C ALA A 175 5.52 0.32 6.20
N ALA A 176 4.42 -0.29 6.63
CA ALA A 176 3.56 -1.08 5.75
C ALA A 176 2.87 -0.22 4.68
N ALA A 177 2.41 0.98 5.04
CA ALA A 177 1.79 1.92 4.12
C ALA A 177 2.78 2.48 3.08
N ASP A 178 4.01 2.75 3.49
CA ASP A 178 5.08 3.22 2.60
C ASP A 178 5.41 2.15 1.55
N LEU A 179 5.55 0.88 1.97
CA LEU A 179 5.78 -0.22 1.02
C LEU A 179 4.60 -0.39 0.04
N LYS A 180 3.36 -0.28 0.52
CA LYS A 180 2.16 -0.26 -0.34
C LYS A 180 2.21 0.88 -1.37
N SER A 181 2.64 2.07 -0.95
CA SER A 181 2.77 3.24 -1.82
C SER A 181 3.82 3.03 -2.90
N VAL A 182 4.98 2.46 -2.54
CA VAL A 182 6.05 2.11 -3.49
C VAL A 182 5.59 1.08 -4.51
N ASP A 183 4.86 0.04 -4.08
CA ASP A 183 4.30 -0.97 -4.98
C ASP A 183 3.26 -0.37 -5.93
N GLU A 184 2.40 0.52 -5.43
CA GLU A 184 1.40 1.21 -6.25
C GLU A 184 2.04 2.13 -7.30
N LYS A 185 3.09 2.87 -6.92
CA LYS A 185 3.88 3.67 -7.87
C LYS A 185 4.57 2.79 -8.93
N THR A 186 5.13 1.66 -8.50
CA THR A 186 5.78 0.70 -9.41
C THR A 186 4.77 0.15 -10.41
N ARG A 187 3.58 -0.22 -9.94
CA ARG A 187 2.48 -0.65 -10.79
C ARG A 187 2.09 0.42 -11.80
N GLN A 188 1.88 1.67 -11.38
CA GLN A 188 1.53 2.77 -12.29
C GLN A 188 2.60 3.02 -13.37
N ASN A 189 3.88 2.99 -12.99
CA ASN A 189 4.99 3.11 -13.94
C ASN A 189 4.94 2.00 -15.00
N LEU A 190 4.69 0.75 -14.58
CA LEU A 190 4.59 -0.39 -15.50
C LEU A 190 3.35 -0.30 -16.41
N LEU A 191 2.23 0.20 -15.90
CA LEU A 191 1.05 0.45 -16.73
C LEU A 191 1.33 1.49 -17.81
N GLY A 192 2.03 2.58 -17.48
CA GLY A 192 2.48 3.56 -18.47
C GLY A 192 3.42 2.96 -19.52
N LEU A 193 4.31 2.04 -19.12
CA LEU A 193 5.20 1.32 -20.05
C LEU A 193 4.42 0.35 -20.96
N ALA A 194 3.41 -0.34 -20.42
CA ALA A 194 2.53 -1.20 -21.20
C ALA A 194 1.70 -0.41 -22.23
N GLU A 195 1.23 0.80 -21.87
CA GLU A 195 0.58 1.71 -22.81
C GLU A 195 1.51 2.14 -23.95
N SER A 196 2.80 2.32 -23.66
CA SER A 196 3.82 2.66 -24.67
C SER A 196 4.22 1.49 -25.59
N GLY A 197 3.74 0.27 -25.31
CA GLY A 197 3.96 -0.91 -26.15
C GLY A 197 5.18 -1.77 -25.79
N ILE A 198 5.74 -1.61 -24.58
CA ILE A 198 6.78 -2.51 -24.08
C ILE A 198 6.21 -3.91 -23.80
N ASP A 199 6.98 -4.94 -24.14
CA ASP A 199 6.62 -6.34 -23.96
C ASP A 199 6.33 -6.66 -22.48
N THR A 200 5.17 -7.27 -22.23
CA THR A 200 4.63 -7.60 -20.91
C THR A 200 5.54 -8.53 -20.11
N GLY A 201 6.29 -9.43 -20.77
CA GLY A 201 7.24 -10.32 -20.14
C GLY A 201 8.44 -9.56 -19.56
N THR A 202 8.95 -8.58 -20.31
CA THR A 202 10.06 -7.71 -19.84
C THR A 202 9.60 -6.81 -18.71
N ALA A 203 8.40 -6.24 -18.82
CA ALA A 203 7.77 -5.44 -17.77
C ALA A 203 7.56 -6.26 -16.49
N ALA A 204 7.12 -7.52 -16.60
CA ALA A 204 6.90 -8.40 -15.45
C ALA A 204 8.20 -8.74 -14.71
N SER A 205 9.28 -9.04 -15.43
CA SER A 205 10.59 -9.28 -14.81
C SER A 205 11.15 -8.03 -14.13
N LEU A 206 10.99 -6.86 -14.75
CA LEU A 206 11.36 -5.59 -14.17
C LEU A 206 10.55 -5.30 -12.89
N ALA A 207 9.24 -5.52 -12.94
CA ALA A 207 8.33 -5.38 -11.79
C ALA A 207 8.76 -6.23 -10.61
N ALA A 208 9.03 -7.51 -10.85
CA ALA A 208 9.47 -8.44 -9.82
C ALA A 208 10.79 -8.00 -9.19
N GLY A 209 11.75 -7.51 -9.99
CA GLY A 209 13.01 -6.96 -9.48
C GLY A 209 12.83 -5.69 -8.65
N GLN A 210 11.98 -4.76 -9.09
CA GLN A 210 11.70 -3.51 -8.37
C GLN A 210 10.95 -3.77 -7.05
N SER A 211 9.92 -4.62 -7.06
CA SER A 211 9.20 -4.99 -5.83
C SER A 211 10.09 -5.77 -4.86
N ALA A 212 10.95 -6.67 -5.34
CA ALA A 212 11.91 -7.37 -4.48
C ALA A 212 12.91 -6.40 -3.83
N ALA A 213 13.44 -5.44 -4.60
CA ALA A 213 14.34 -4.41 -4.07
C ALA A 213 13.62 -3.48 -3.07
N ALA A 214 12.37 -3.11 -3.33
CA ALA A 214 11.56 -2.32 -2.42
C ALA A 214 11.28 -3.07 -1.11
N ALA A 215 10.94 -4.35 -1.20
CA ALA A 215 10.74 -5.21 -0.03
C ALA A 215 12.03 -5.36 0.79
N GLU A 216 13.17 -5.57 0.14
CA GLU A 216 14.47 -5.66 0.83
C GLU A 216 14.86 -4.33 1.49
N SER A 217 14.65 -3.21 0.80
CA SER A 217 14.87 -1.88 1.38
C SER A 217 13.96 -1.62 2.59
N ALA A 218 12.71 -2.08 2.55
CA ALA A 218 11.80 -1.98 3.68
C ALA A 218 12.26 -2.87 4.86
N LYS A 219 12.70 -4.10 4.59
CA LYS A 219 13.31 -4.99 5.60
C LYS A 219 14.59 -4.42 6.21
N ALA A 220 15.42 -3.75 5.42
CA ALA A 220 16.60 -3.06 5.94
C ALA A 220 16.22 -1.86 6.83
N GLY A 221 15.16 -1.12 6.46
CA GLY A 221 14.64 -0.01 7.25
C GLY A 221 14.07 -0.41 8.61
N THR A 222 13.45 -1.59 8.72
CA THR A 222 12.90 -2.07 10.01
C THR A 222 13.97 -2.28 11.06
N ALA A 223 15.19 -2.69 10.68
CA ALA A 223 16.32 -2.88 11.60
C ALA A 223 16.76 -1.57 12.29
N GLY A 224 16.48 -0.41 11.68
CA GLY A 224 16.74 0.91 12.23
C GLY A 224 15.56 1.55 12.96
N ALA A 225 14.41 0.88 13.03
CA ALA A 225 13.21 1.44 13.66
C ALA A 225 13.40 1.57 15.18
N SER A 226 13.20 2.80 15.69
CA SER A 226 13.24 3.10 17.12
C SER A 226 12.12 4.08 17.46
N VAL A 227 11.68 4.09 18.72
CA VAL A 227 10.62 5.00 19.20
C VAL A 227 11.16 6.41 19.50
N GLY A 228 12.42 6.68 19.18
CA GLY A 228 13.13 7.89 19.58
C GLY A 228 13.54 7.87 21.05
N ARG A 229 14.18 8.94 21.51
CA ARG A 229 14.72 9.07 22.88
C ARG A 229 13.66 9.61 23.84
N LEU A 230 12.68 8.76 24.19
CA LEU A 230 11.53 9.13 25.03
C LEU A 230 11.86 9.35 26.52
N PHE A 231 12.94 8.73 26.98
CA PHE A 231 13.34 8.70 28.38
C PHE A 231 14.56 9.58 28.70
N ASP A 232 15.22 10.17 27.70
CA ASP A 232 16.40 11.01 27.90
C ASP A 232 16.11 12.24 28.77
N ASP A 233 14.90 12.78 28.68
CA ASP A 233 14.47 13.95 29.44
C ASP A 233 14.28 13.65 30.94
N LEU A 234 13.98 12.39 31.32
CA LEU A 234 13.87 12.01 32.74
C LEU A 234 15.23 12.05 33.45
N GLY A 235 16.27 11.56 32.78
CA GLY A 235 17.64 11.59 33.30
C GLY A 235 18.15 13.04 33.48
N GLN A 236 17.84 13.91 32.53
CA GLN A 236 18.20 15.33 32.57
C GLN A 236 17.39 16.12 33.61
N ALA A 237 16.08 15.92 33.71
CA ALA A 237 15.24 16.60 34.70
C ALA A 237 15.66 16.26 36.14
N TYR A 238 16.01 14.99 36.39
CA TYR A 238 16.50 14.55 37.70
C TYR A 238 17.88 15.14 38.03
N LEU A 239 18.81 15.14 37.07
CA LEU A 239 20.12 15.78 37.23
C LEU A 239 19.99 17.30 37.42
N THR A 240 19.09 17.95 36.69
CA THR A 240 18.82 19.40 36.79
C THR A 240 18.21 19.75 38.14
N ASN A 241 17.24 18.96 38.62
CA ASN A 241 16.70 19.12 39.97
C ASN A 241 17.79 18.91 41.03
N ARG A 242 18.69 17.94 40.86
CA ARG A 242 19.82 17.74 41.78
C ARG A 242 20.84 18.86 41.75
N VAL A 243 21.17 19.42 40.57
CA VAL A 243 22.03 20.61 40.46
C VAL A 243 21.37 21.80 41.15
N ASN A 244 20.05 21.95 41.05
CA ASN A 244 19.31 23.00 41.74
C ASN A 244 19.23 22.77 43.25
N THR A 245 18.99 21.54 43.74
CA THR A 245 18.97 21.24 45.18
C THR A 245 20.37 21.27 45.80
N ALA A 246 21.41 20.87 45.07
CA ALA A 246 22.80 20.96 45.52
C ALA A 246 23.34 22.40 45.48
N ARG A 247 22.85 23.25 44.56
CA ARG A 247 23.12 24.69 44.56
C ARG A 247 22.31 25.43 45.63
N TYR A 248 21.14 24.92 46.03
CA TYR A 248 20.24 25.56 47.00
C TYR A 248 19.74 24.58 48.09
N PRO A 249 20.63 24.15 49.01
CA PRO A 249 20.31 23.15 50.03
C PRO A 249 19.34 23.63 51.12
N THR A 250 19.08 24.93 51.22
CA THR A 250 18.17 25.55 52.21
C THR A 250 16.83 26.01 51.59
N GLY A 251 16.47 25.44 50.44
CA GLY A 251 15.34 25.88 49.63
C GLY A 251 15.78 26.80 48.49
N LEU A 252 15.10 26.68 47.34
CA LEU A 252 15.23 27.61 46.22
C LEU A 252 15.05 29.04 46.77
N PRO A 253 15.90 30.01 46.44
CA PRO A 253 15.60 31.40 46.74
C PRO A 253 14.24 31.68 46.12
N GLN A 254 13.28 32.02 46.98
CA GLN A 254 11.97 32.49 46.56
C GLN A 254 12.22 33.76 45.76
N GLN A 255 12.38 33.61 44.45
CA GLN A 255 12.48 34.72 43.53
C GLN A 255 11.07 35.29 43.42
N SER A 256 10.70 36.05 44.46
CA SER A 256 9.84 37.20 44.30
C SER A 256 10.46 38.01 43.16
N THR A 257 9.91 37.87 41.95
CA THR A 257 9.61 38.94 40.97
C THR A 257 9.34 38.28 39.60
N GLY A 258 8.12 38.41 39.10
CA GLY A 258 7.84 38.63 37.67
C GLY A 258 7.96 37.45 36.69
N SER A 259 6.78 36.98 36.25
CA SER A 259 6.44 36.51 34.89
C SER A 259 7.56 36.06 33.93
N SER A 260 7.46 34.81 33.45
CA SER A 260 7.43 34.40 32.02
C SER A 260 8.06 33.02 31.79
N PHE A 261 7.38 31.92 32.15
CA PHE A 261 7.78 30.58 31.65
C PHE A 261 6.60 29.65 31.26
N PHE A 262 5.35 30.11 31.40
CA PHE A 262 4.18 29.43 30.84
C PHE A 262 3.63 30.23 29.66
N GLY A 263 4.25 30.05 28.49
CA GLY A 263 3.73 30.64 27.26
C GLY A 263 4.53 30.16 26.06
N ASN A 264 3.87 29.39 25.20
CA ASN A 264 4.19 29.11 23.78
C ASN A 264 4.58 27.67 23.40
N LEU A 265 3.84 26.67 23.89
CA LEU A 265 3.74 25.39 23.16
C LEU A 265 2.34 25.11 22.57
N PHE A 266 1.36 25.98 22.82
CA PHE A 266 -0.02 25.86 22.28
C PHE A 266 -0.54 27.14 21.59
N THR A 267 0.34 27.90 20.91
CA THR A 267 -0.15 28.94 19.98
C THR A 267 -0.40 28.30 18.62
N GLY A 268 -1.61 27.77 18.45
CA GLY A 268 -2.18 27.54 17.14
C GLY A 268 -2.13 28.84 16.33
N LYS A 269 -1.62 28.77 15.10
CA LYS A 269 -1.68 29.88 14.13
C LYS A 269 -3.16 30.16 13.81
N GLY A 270 -3.76 31.08 14.56
CA GLY A 270 -5.03 31.70 14.20
C GLY A 270 -4.82 32.63 13.00
N TYR A 271 -5.44 32.30 11.88
CA TYR A 271 -5.48 33.14 10.69
C TYR A 271 -6.12 34.49 11.03
N SER A 272 -5.38 35.57 10.77
CA SER A 272 -5.87 36.95 10.85
C SER A 272 -6.49 37.35 9.50
N GLY A 273 -7.82 37.33 9.43
CA GLY A 273 -8.59 37.98 8.37
C GLY A 273 -9.46 39.05 9.00
N LYS A 274 -9.16 40.33 8.74
CA LYS A 274 -9.94 41.47 9.23
C LYS A 274 -11.25 41.57 8.44
N VAL A 275 -12.39 41.59 9.13
CA VAL A 275 -13.66 42.08 8.57
C VAL A 275 -13.83 43.51 9.08
N THR A 276 -13.94 44.46 8.14
CA THR A 276 -14.14 45.88 8.40
C THR A 276 -15.63 46.18 8.49
N ALA A 277 -16.02 46.83 9.60
CA ALA A 277 -17.23 47.59 9.92
C ALA A 277 -18.59 47.06 9.43
#